data_AF-A0A081BAY2-F1
#
_entry.id   AF-A0A081BAY2-F1
#
_cell.length_a   1.000
_cell.length_b   1.000
_cell.length_c   1.000
_cell.angle_alpha   90.00
_cell.angle_beta   90.00
_cell.angle_gamma   90.00
#
_symmetry.space_group_name_H-M   'P 1'
#
loop_
_entity.id
_entity.type
_entity.pdbx_description
1 polymer ?
#
loop_
_entity_poly.entity_id
_entity_poly.type
_entity_poly.pdbx_seq_one_letter_code
_entity_poly.pdbx_strand_id
1 'polypeptide(L)'
;MRDNRWTWLGLFGLALAALIYVLHSRYPGVLGQEDAQMRLVYAVALLSFVGGSFVLGWRGSAGLALKQALIWITIALGLIIGYGYRDVFYSLGTQVRSELAPASPQQTGPGTVTLASTRNGHFLADALINGTHVRLLVDTGASDVALTMEDARRLGFKPQELSYTVPYQTANGLAFAARVTLDEIKLGPITQRNVRASVMSQGLDQSLLGMSFLGQLRSLEVQGSRLILKQ
;
A
#
# COMPACT_ATOMS: atom_id res chain seq x y z
N MET A 1 -18.40 39.33 44.54
CA MET A 1 -17.36 39.49 43.50
C MET A 1 -18.00 39.13 42.16
N ARG A 2 -18.01 40.05 41.18
CA ARG A 2 -18.68 39.86 39.89
C ARG A 2 -17.96 38.79 39.06
N ASP A 3 -18.68 37.78 38.64
CA ASP A 3 -18.19 36.65 37.85
C ASP A 3 -17.80 37.14 36.45
N ASN A 4 -16.49 37.28 36.18
CA ASN A 4 -15.99 37.93 34.97
C ASN A 4 -15.87 36.92 33.81
N ARG A 5 -17.03 36.49 33.29
CA ARG A 5 -17.11 35.49 32.22
C ARG A 5 -16.41 35.95 30.92
N TRP A 6 -16.23 37.26 30.75
CA TRP A 6 -15.57 37.89 29.61
C TRP A 6 -14.06 37.64 29.55
N THR A 7 -13.36 37.53 30.68
CA THR A 7 -11.91 37.25 30.67
C THR A 7 -11.60 35.84 30.21
N TRP A 8 -12.47 34.88 30.55
CA TRP A 8 -12.30 33.48 30.14
C TRP A 8 -12.62 33.26 28.66
N LEU A 9 -13.63 33.96 28.14
CA LEU A 9 -13.91 34.00 26.70
C LEU A 9 -12.74 34.62 25.92
N GLY A 10 -12.17 35.71 26.43
CA GLY A 10 -10.99 36.35 25.84
C GLY A 10 -9.75 35.43 25.82
N LEU A 11 -9.48 34.74 26.93
CA LEU A 11 -8.37 33.79 27.03
C LEU A 11 -8.55 32.58 26.10
N PHE A 12 -9.77 32.06 25.96
CA PHE A 12 -10.07 30.97 25.03
C PHE A 12 -9.86 31.39 23.57
N GLY A 13 -10.36 32.57 23.19
CA GLY A 13 -10.14 33.12 21.85
C GLY A 13 -8.65 33.31 21.53
N LEU A 14 -7.87 33.80 22.50
CA LEU A 14 -6.42 33.94 22.37
C LEU A 14 -5.70 32.61 22.21
N ALA A 15 -6.05 31.59 23.01
CA ALA A 15 -5.47 30.26 22.92
C ALA A 15 -5.80 29.59 21.57
N LEU A 16 -7.02 29.78 21.08
CA LEU A 16 -7.46 29.26 19.78
C LEU A 16 -6.71 29.94 18.62
N ALA A 17 -6.55 31.26 18.67
CA ALA A 17 -5.79 32.01 17.67
C ALA A 17 -4.31 31.61 17.65
N ALA A 18 -3.70 31.42 18.82
CA ALA A 18 -2.31 30.94 18.93
C ALA A 18 -2.14 29.53 18.37
N LEU A 19 -3.10 28.62 18.66
CA LEU A 19 -3.08 27.26 18.13
C LEU A 19 -3.18 27.23 16.60
N ILE A 20 -4.09 28.03 16.02
CA ILE A 20 -4.24 28.17 14.57
C ILE A 20 -2.95 28.70 13.93
N TYR A 21 -2.32 29.70 14.53
CA TYR A 21 -1.06 30.26 14.05
C TYR A 21 0.10 29.25 14.07
N VAL A 22 0.23 28.48 15.15
CA VAL A 22 1.25 27.42 15.27
C VAL A 22 1.02 26.31 14.24
N LEU A 23 -0.23 25.91 14.03
CA LEU A 23 -0.58 24.91 13.02
C LEU A 23 -0.28 25.40 11.59
N HIS A 24 -0.61 26.66 11.28
CA HIS A 24 -0.33 27.26 9.98
C HIS A 24 1.17 27.34 9.68
N SER A 25 1.97 27.84 10.65
CA SER A 25 3.41 28.01 10.48
C SER A 25 4.17 26.68 10.41
N ARG A 26 3.68 25.63 11.07
CA ARG A 26 4.35 24.33 11.09
C ARG A 26 3.96 23.41 9.94
N TYR A 27 2.77 23.59 9.35
CA TYR A 27 2.22 22.70 8.31
C TYR A 27 1.61 23.49 7.14
N PRO A 28 2.42 24.21 6.34
CA PRO A 28 1.93 25.09 5.27
C PRO A 28 1.17 24.34 4.15
N GLY A 29 1.39 23.03 3.98
CA GLY A 29 0.75 22.21 2.94
C GLY A 29 -0.65 21.66 3.28
N VAL A 30 -1.07 21.71 4.54
CA VAL A 30 -2.39 21.19 4.98
C VAL A 30 -3.54 22.07 4.49
N LEU A 31 -3.24 23.34 4.20
CA LEU A 31 -4.18 24.31 3.65
C LEU A 31 -4.14 24.39 2.11
N GLY A 32 -3.43 23.50 1.42
CA GLY A 32 -3.36 23.51 -0.05
C GLY A 32 -4.44 22.68 -0.76
N GLN A 33 -5.10 21.77 -0.03
CA GLN A 33 -6.15 20.88 -0.56
C GLN A 33 -7.49 21.22 0.11
N GLU A 34 -8.47 21.64 -0.69
CA GLU A 34 -9.80 22.07 -0.21
C GLU A 34 -10.50 21.03 0.69
N ASP A 35 -10.31 19.74 0.40
CA ASP A 35 -10.89 18.63 1.17
C ASP A 35 -10.27 18.46 2.58
N ALA A 36 -8.97 18.71 2.71
CA ALA A 36 -8.25 18.61 3.98
C ALA A 36 -8.55 19.83 4.88
N GLN A 37 -8.70 21.01 4.27
CA GLN A 37 -9.11 22.24 4.95
C GLN A 37 -10.50 22.11 5.58
N MET A 38 -11.48 21.64 4.82
CA MET A 38 -12.87 21.59 5.26
C MET A 38 -13.05 20.66 6.48
N ARG A 39 -12.38 19.50 6.51
CA ARG A 39 -12.47 18.54 7.64
C ARG A 39 -11.74 19.01 8.88
N LEU A 40 -10.61 19.72 8.73
CA LEU A 40 -9.85 20.27 9.86
C LEU A 40 -10.62 21.44 10.49
N VAL A 41 -11.28 22.26 9.66
CA VAL A 41 -12.23 23.28 10.12
C VAL A 41 -13.38 22.66 10.89
N TYR A 42 -13.99 21.56 10.41
CA TYR A 42 -15.04 20.86 11.16
C TYR A 42 -14.54 20.27 12.48
N ALA A 43 -13.34 19.68 12.52
CA ALA A 43 -12.77 19.12 13.75
C ALA A 43 -12.46 20.21 14.80
N VAL A 44 -11.89 21.33 14.37
CA VAL A 44 -11.62 22.49 15.24
C VAL A 44 -12.92 23.15 15.69
N ALA A 45 -13.91 23.28 14.79
CA ALA A 45 -15.23 23.82 15.14
C ALA A 45 -15.96 22.92 16.15
N LEU A 46 -15.91 21.59 15.99
CA LEU A 46 -16.49 20.64 16.94
C LEU A 46 -15.81 20.71 18.31
N LEU A 47 -14.47 20.74 18.34
CA LEU A 47 -13.71 20.87 19.59
C LEU A 47 -13.99 22.22 20.27
N SER A 48 -14.12 23.29 19.48
CA SER A 48 -14.46 24.62 19.98
C SER A 48 -15.91 24.69 20.49
N PHE A 49 -16.84 24.00 19.83
CA PHE A 49 -18.23 23.90 20.24
C PHE A 49 -18.39 23.11 21.54
N VAL A 50 -17.73 21.95 21.65
CA VAL A 50 -17.73 21.12 22.87
C VAL A 50 -17.04 21.84 24.03
N GLY A 51 -15.91 22.51 23.77
CA GLY A 51 -15.21 23.33 24.76
C GLY A 51 -16.02 24.54 25.22
N GLY A 52 -16.67 25.25 24.29
CA GLY A 52 -17.49 26.43 24.58
C GLY A 52 -18.79 26.11 25.33
N SER A 53 -19.39 24.95 25.06
CA SER A 53 -20.59 24.48 25.77
C SER A 53 -20.31 24.23 27.26
N PHE A 54 -19.07 23.90 27.62
CA PHE A 54 -18.66 23.66 29.01
C PHE A 54 -18.36 24.95 29.79
N VAL A 55 -17.82 25.99 29.14
CA VAL A 55 -17.54 27.30 29.74
C VAL A 55 -18.84 28.03 30.15
N LEU A 56 -19.93 27.81 29.40
CA LEU A 56 -21.23 28.43 29.67
C LEU A 56 -22.00 27.76 30.82
N GLY A 57 -21.64 26.53 31.22
CA GLY A 57 -22.37 25.72 32.20
C GLY A 57 -21.83 25.70 33.65
N TRP A 58 -20.68 26.32 33.95
CA TRP A 58 -19.96 25.97 35.19
C TRP A 58 -20.18 26.91 36.38
N ARG A 59 -20.58 26.32 37.54
CA ARG A 59 -20.59 26.91 38.90
C ARG A 59 -19.54 26.23 39.84
N GLY A 60 -18.33 25.92 39.36
CA GLY A 60 -17.32 25.13 40.08
C GLY A 60 -16.00 25.85 40.35
N SER A 61 -15.14 25.23 41.16
CA SER A 61 -13.84 25.79 41.58
C SER A 61 -12.81 25.83 40.44
N ALA A 62 -12.04 26.93 40.36
CA ALA A 62 -11.09 27.21 39.29
C ALA A 62 -10.03 26.12 39.07
N GLY A 63 -9.69 25.34 40.11
CA GLY A 63 -8.73 24.23 40.02
C GLY A 63 -9.21 23.06 39.14
N LEU A 64 -10.53 22.80 39.11
CA LEU A 64 -11.08 21.72 38.27
C LEU A 64 -11.06 22.10 36.78
N ALA A 65 -11.27 23.38 36.49
CA ALA A 65 -11.25 23.91 35.12
C ALA A 65 -9.85 23.82 34.49
N LEU A 66 -8.81 24.12 35.26
CA LEU A 66 -7.42 24.00 34.79
C LEU A 66 -7.07 22.54 34.44
N LYS A 67 -7.44 21.59 35.30
CA LYS A 67 -7.19 20.16 35.06
C LYS A 67 -7.87 19.67 33.78
N GLN A 68 -9.09 20.13 33.51
CA GLN A 68 -9.82 19.74 32.31
C GLN A 68 -9.30 20.41 31.04
N ALA A 69 -8.89 21.68 31.11
CA ALA A 69 -8.23 22.36 29.99
C ALA A 69 -6.94 21.62 29.58
N LEU A 70 -6.15 21.17 30.55
CA LEU A 70 -4.94 20.38 30.29
C LEU A 70 -5.25 19.06 29.57
N ILE A 71 -6.30 18.34 29.99
CA ILE A 71 -6.71 17.08 29.34
C ILE A 71 -7.10 17.31 27.87
N TRP A 72 -7.89 18.36 27.59
CA TRP A 72 -8.29 18.67 26.22
C TRP A 72 -7.12 19.13 25.34
N ILE A 73 -6.20 19.91 25.90
CA ILE A 73 -4.95 20.29 25.21
C ILE A 73 -4.14 19.02 24.87
N THR A 74 -4.04 18.06 25.80
CA THR A 74 -3.35 16.79 25.55
C THR A 74 -4.02 15.99 24.44
N ILE A 75 -5.36 15.88 24.45
CA ILE A 75 -6.11 15.17 23.40
C ILE A 75 -5.92 15.86 22.04
N ALA A 76 -6.06 17.18 21.99
CA ALA A 76 -5.85 17.94 20.76
C ALA A 76 -4.43 17.77 20.22
N LEU A 77 -3.41 17.83 21.10
CA LEU A 77 -2.02 17.62 20.73
C LEU A 77 -1.78 16.20 20.20
N GLY A 78 -2.37 15.18 20.84
CA GLY A 78 -2.30 13.79 20.40
C GLY A 78 -2.93 13.59 19.02
N LEU A 79 -4.08 14.22 18.74
CA LEU A 79 -4.73 14.19 17.43
C LEU A 79 -3.91 14.90 16.35
N ILE A 80 -3.31 16.06 16.67
CA ILE A 80 -2.43 16.80 15.76
C ILE A 80 -1.20 15.96 15.39
N ILE A 81 -0.56 15.33 16.39
CA ILE A 81 0.59 14.44 16.17
C ILE A 81 0.16 13.22 15.35
N GLY A 82 -0.91 12.53 15.73
CA GLY A 82 -1.40 11.36 15.00
C GLY A 82 -1.75 11.67 13.54
N TYR A 83 -2.34 12.83 13.27
CA TYR A 83 -2.63 13.27 11.92
C TYR A 83 -1.37 13.69 11.15
N GLY A 84 -0.45 14.43 11.78
CA GLY A 84 0.80 14.87 11.16
C GLY A 84 1.73 13.72 10.76
N TYR A 85 1.64 12.59 11.47
CA TYR A 85 2.38 11.36 11.18
C TYR A 85 1.54 10.28 10.49
N ARG A 86 0.34 10.58 9.99
CA ARG A 86 -0.55 9.60 9.36
C ARG A 86 0.13 8.81 8.24
N ASP A 87 0.97 9.47 7.44
CA ASP A 87 1.69 8.85 6.33
C ASP A 87 2.78 7.86 6.80
N VAL A 88 3.34 8.09 7.99
CA VAL A 88 4.28 7.15 8.65
C VAL A 88 3.54 5.91 9.14
N PHE A 89 2.34 6.06 9.71
CA PHE A 89 1.52 4.91 10.11
C PHE A 89 1.00 4.10 8.91
N TYR A 90 0.65 4.75 7.79
CA TYR A 90 0.30 4.04 6.56
C TYR A 90 1.48 3.19 6.03
N SER A 91 2.70 3.72 6.07
CA SER A 91 3.88 3.00 5.56
C SER A 91 4.34 1.85 6.47
N LEU A 92 4.16 1.96 7.79
CA LEU A 92 4.42 0.86 8.75
C LEU A 92 3.46 -0.33 8.53
N GLY A 93 2.17 -0.07 8.28
CA GLY A 93 1.19 -1.13 8.00
C GLY A 93 1.49 -1.90 6.72
N THR A 94 2.00 -1.22 5.69
CA THR A 94 2.40 -1.87 4.44
C THR A 94 3.65 -2.74 4.61
N GLN A 95 4.58 -2.34 5.48
CA GLN A 95 5.80 -3.09 5.76
C GLN A 95 5.51 -4.40 6.51
N VAL A 96 4.66 -4.36 7.55
CA VAL A 96 4.26 -5.56 8.30
C VAL A 96 3.48 -6.55 7.43
N ARG A 97 2.59 -6.07 6.54
CA ARG A 97 1.89 -6.95 5.58
C ARG A 97 2.83 -7.53 4.53
N SER A 98 3.84 -6.78 4.08
CA SER A 98 4.85 -7.28 3.13
C SER A 98 5.80 -8.31 3.74
N GLU A 99 6.03 -8.29 5.05
CA GLU A 99 6.79 -9.34 5.74
C GLU A 99 6.01 -10.65 5.89
N LEU A 100 4.67 -10.58 6.00
CA LEU A 100 3.80 -11.74 6.15
C LEU A 100 3.34 -12.32 4.79
N ALA A 101 3.29 -11.50 3.74
CA ALA A 101 2.89 -11.91 2.39
C ALA A 101 3.71 -11.19 1.31
N PRO A 102 5.02 -11.50 1.16
CA PRO A 102 5.92 -10.81 0.22
C PRO A 102 5.50 -10.96 -1.26
N ALA A 103 4.69 -11.97 -1.58
CA ALA A 103 4.23 -12.24 -2.94
C ALA A 103 3.02 -11.39 -3.39
N SER A 104 2.37 -10.63 -2.48
CA SER A 104 1.20 -9.82 -2.81
C SER A 104 1.59 -8.51 -3.53
N PRO A 105 1.10 -8.27 -4.75
CA PRO A 105 1.41 -7.04 -5.50
C PRO A 105 0.84 -5.80 -4.80
N GLN A 106 1.68 -4.82 -4.50
CA GLN A 106 1.23 -3.54 -3.97
C GLN A 106 1.10 -2.51 -5.09
N GLN A 107 -0.09 -1.91 -5.22
CA GLN A 107 -0.31 -0.79 -6.14
C GLN A 107 0.35 0.47 -5.54
N THR A 108 1.34 1.00 -6.24
CA THR A 108 2.08 2.21 -5.80
C THR A 108 1.84 3.42 -6.71
N GLY A 109 1.03 3.25 -7.76
CA GLY A 109 0.62 4.30 -8.68
C GLY A 109 -0.20 3.74 -9.85
N PRO A 110 -0.75 4.59 -10.73
CA PRO A 110 -1.43 4.14 -11.94
C PRO A 110 -0.52 3.23 -12.77
N GLY A 111 -0.98 2.02 -13.10
CA GLY A 111 -0.21 1.04 -13.88
C GLY A 111 1.10 0.57 -13.23
N THR A 112 1.32 0.85 -11.94
CA THR A 112 2.57 0.56 -11.24
C THR A 112 2.35 -0.46 -10.13
N VAL A 113 3.16 -1.50 -10.14
CA VAL A 113 3.21 -2.54 -9.11
C VAL A 113 4.57 -2.52 -8.44
N THR A 114 4.57 -2.65 -7.11
CA THR A 114 5.78 -2.93 -6.35
C THR A 114 5.67 -4.30 -5.69
N LEU A 115 6.69 -5.13 -5.87
CA LEU A 115 6.87 -6.43 -5.21
C LEU A 115 8.01 -6.31 -4.18
N ALA A 116 7.83 -6.95 -3.03
CA ALA A 116 8.87 -7.05 -2.02
C ALA A 116 9.71 -8.30 -2.26
N SER A 117 11.01 -8.22 -1.98
CA SER A 117 11.88 -9.39 -2.02
C SER A 117 11.55 -10.33 -0.87
N THR A 118 11.61 -11.62 -1.12
CA THR A 118 11.55 -12.67 -0.11
C THR A 118 12.85 -12.68 0.72
N ARG A 119 12.87 -13.48 1.82
CA ARG A 119 14.05 -13.60 2.70
C ARG A 119 15.32 -14.09 1.99
N ASN A 120 15.16 -14.82 0.89
CA ASN A 120 16.25 -15.31 0.03
C ASN A 120 16.59 -14.34 -1.13
N GLY A 121 16.02 -13.13 -1.16
CA GLY A 121 16.36 -12.08 -2.12
C GLY A 121 15.68 -12.21 -3.49
N HIS A 122 14.80 -13.19 -3.68
CA HIS A 122 14.03 -13.35 -4.90
C HIS A 122 12.74 -12.51 -4.86
N PHE A 123 12.12 -12.29 -6.02
CA PHE A 123 10.82 -11.61 -6.10
C PHE A 123 9.74 -12.63 -6.49
N LEU A 124 8.70 -12.71 -5.66
CA LEU A 124 7.52 -13.51 -5.95
C LEU A 124 6.37 -12.60 -6.38
N ALA A 125 5.56 -13.08 -7.31
CA ALA A 125 4.43 -12.37 -7.87
C ALA A 125 3.20 -13.26 -7.82
N ASP A 126 2.24 -12.94 -6.95
CA ASP A 126 0.91 -13.55 -6.98
C ASP A 126 0.10 -12.90 -8.12
N ALA A 127 -0.01 -13.61 -9.23
CA ALA A 127 -0.74 -13.17 -10.42
C ALA A 127 -2.07 -13.92 -10.56
N LEU A 128 -3.04 -13.30 -11.21
CA LEU A 128 -4.26 -13.95 -11.67
C LEU A 128 -4.09 -14.28 -13.15
N ILE A 129 -3.92 -15.57 -13.46
CA ILE A 129 -3.77 -16.08 -14.82
C ILE A 129 -5.06 -16.80 -15.20
N ASN A 130 -5.72 -16.37 -16.29
CA ASN A 130 -6.98 -16.96 -16.75
C ASN A 130 -8.01 -17.19 -15.61
N GLY A 131 -8.08 -16.26 -14.65
CA GLY A 131 -8.98 -16.35 -13.49
C GLY A 131 -8.49 -17.21 -12.32
N THR A 132 -7.29 -17.78 -12.39
CA THR A 132 -6.68 -18.61 -11.34
C THR A 132 -5.48 -17.91 -10.71
N HIS A 133 -5.41 -17.90 -9.37
CA HIS A 133 -4.25 -17.35 -8.66
C HIS A 133 -3.06 -18.29 -8.75
N VAL A 134 -1.96 -17.81 -9.32
CA VAL A 134 -0.70 -18.53 -9.48
C VAL A 134 0.44 -17.68 -8.92
N ARG A 135 1.28 -18.30 -8.10
CA ARG A 135 2.45 -17.66 -7.52
C ARG A 135 3.66 -17.94 -8.39
N LEU A 136 4.24 -16.87 -8.94
CA LEU A 136 5.34 -16.94 -9.89
C LEU A 136 6.62 -16.37 -9.28
N LEU A 137 7.75 -16.96 -9.61
CA LEU A 137 9.06 -16.38 -9.37
C LEU A 137 9.41 -15.44 -10.53
N VAL A 138 9.77 -14.19 -10.24
CA VAL A 138 10.21 -13.26 -11.29
C VAL A 138 11.60 -13.67 -11.76
N ASP A 139 11.72 -13.98 -13.05
CA ASP A 139 12.98 -14.43 -13.66
C ASP A 139 13.22 -13.73 -15.00
N THR A 140 14.16 -12.78 -15.03
CA THR A 140 14.57 -12.08 -16.26
C THR A 140 15.40 -12.95 -17.20
N GLY A 141 15.91 -14.10 -16.74
CA GLY A 141 16.62 -15.08 -17.56
C GLY A 141 15.69 -16.00 -18.34
N ALA A 142 14.43 -16.13 -17.93
CA ALA A 142 13.43 -16.90 -18.65
C ALA A 142 12.90 -16.12 -19.86
N SER A 143 12.96 -16.72 -21.05
CA SER A 143 12.50 -16.07 -22.29
C SER A 143 10.98 -15.88 -22.34
N ASP A 144 10.23 -16.79 -21.73
CA ASP A 144 8.77 -16.77 -21.64
C ASP A 144 8.29 -17.20 -20.25
N VAL A 145 6.99 -17.07 -19.98
CA VAL A 145 6.41 -17.57 -18.72
C VAL A 145 6.54 -19.08 -18.70
N ALA A 146 7.23 -19.63 -17.70
CA ALA A 146 7.40 -21.08 -17.55
C ALA A 146 6.44 -21.59 -16.49
N LEU A 147 5.63 -22.58 -16.81
CA LEU A 147 4.64 -23.16 -15.90
C LEU A 147 5.09 -24.55 -15.45
N THR A 148 4.89 -24.84 -14.18
CA THR A 148 4.92 -26.22 -13.69
C THR A 148 3.75 -27.02 -14.27
N MET A 149 3.86 -28.34 -14.31
CA MET A 149 2.73 -29.18 -14.70
C MET A 149 1.52 -28.99 -13.77
N GLU A 150 1.76 -28.75 -12.49
CA GLU A 150 0.70 -28.56 -11.51
C GLU A 150 -0.09 -27.28 -11.79
N ASP A 151 0.61 -26.15 -11.98
CA ASP A 151 -0.06 -24.88 -12.29
C ASP A 151 -0.73 -24.92 -13.66
N ALA A 152 -0.13 -25.60 -14.64
CA ALA A 152 -0.78 -25.82 -15.93
C ALA A 152 -2.11 -26.58 -15.80
N ARG A 153 -2.20 -27.61 -14.95
CA ARG A 153 -3.47 -28.31 -14.66
C ARG A 153 -4.47 -27.39 -13.99
N ARG A 154 -4.02 -26.60 -13.00
CA ARG A 154 -4.89 -25.63 -12.29
C ARG A 154 -5.46 -24.58 -13.24
N LEU A 155 -4.72 -24.24 -14.28
CA LEU A 155 -5.13 -23.32 -15.35
C LEU A 155 -6.03 -23.97 -16.42
N GLY A 156 -6.36 -25.25 -16.27
CA GLY A 156 -7.25 -25.99 -17.19
C GLY A 156 -6.53 -26.60 -18.40
N PHE A 157 -5.21 -26.50 -18.50
CA PHE A 157 -4.45 -27.27 -19.48
C PHE A 157 -4.44 -28.74 -19.08
N LYS A 158 -4.24 -29.61 -20.07
CA LYS A 158 -4.08 -31.05 -19.86
C LYS A 158 -2.63 -31.44 -20.19
N PRO A 159 -1.69 -31.38 -19.24
CA PRO A 159 -0.27 -31.57 -19.54
C PRO A 159 0.07 -32.89 -20.21
N GLN A 160 -0.74 -33.94 -20.03
CA GLN A 160 -0.53 -35.24 -20.65
C GLN A 160 -0.86 -35.26 -22.16
N GLU A 161 -1.70 -34.33 -22.62
CA GLU A 161 -2.08 -34.17 -24.02
C GLU A 161 -1.18 -33.15 -24.76
N LEU A 162 -0.26 -32.49 -24.05
CA LEU A 162 0.63 -31.49 -24.62
C LEU A 162 1.85 -32.09 -25.32
N SER A 163 2.36 -31.39 -26.33
CA SER A 163 3.54 -31.79 -27.11
C SER A 163 4.81 -31.13 -26.57
N TYR A 164 5.66 -31.90 -25.88
CA TYR A 164 6.91 -31.44 -25.28
C TYR A 164 8.07 -31.54 -26.26
N THR A 165 8.07 -30.68 -27.27
CA THR A 165 9.07 -30.70 -28.35
C THR A 165 10.06 -29.54 -28.28
N VAL A 166 9.86 -28.57 -27.38
CA VAL A 166 10.72 -27.39 -27.29
C VAL A 166 11.85 -27.64 -26.30
N PRO A 167 13.12 -27.66 -26.72
CA PRO A 167 14.24 -27.82 -25.80
C PRO A 167 14.47 -26.54 -24.98
N TYR A 168 14.71 -26.70 -23.68
CA TYR A 168 15.08 -25.64 -22.74
C TYR A 168 16.36 -26.04 -22.00
N GLN A 169 17.30 -25.12 -21.91
CA GLN A 169 18.47 -25.29 -21.07
C GLN A 169 18.12 -24.83 -19.65
N THR A 170 18.19 -25.74 -18.68
CA THR A 170 17.95 -25.45 -17.27
C THR A 170 19.23 -25.68 -16.46
N ALA A 171 19.20 -25.28 -15.18
CA ALA A 171 20.29 -25.59 -14.24
C ALA A 171 20.53 -27.11 -14.08
N ASN A 172 19.47 -27.91 -14.25
CA ASN A 172 19.53 -29.38 -14.15
C ASN A 172 19.85 -30.05 -15.50
N GLY A 173 20.21 -29.27 -16.54
CA GLY A 173 20.50 -29.76 -17.88
C GLY A 173 19.35 -29.51 -18.87
N LEU A 174 19.36 -30.28 -19.96
CA LEU A 174 18.36 -30.16 -21.02
C LEU A 174 16.99 -30.67 -20.54
N ALA A 175 15.97 -29.82 -20.65
CA ALA A 175 14.58 -30.15 -20.42
C ALA A 175 13.75 -29.89 -21.68
N PHE A 176 12.53 -30.42 -21.72
CA PHE A 176 11.59 -30.15 -22.79
C PHE A 176 10.36 -29.44 -22.27
N ALA A 177 9.77 -28.60 -23.10
CA ALA A 177 8.58 -27.84 -22.76
C ALA A 177 7.55 -27.91 -23.88
N ALA A 178 6.29 -27.74 -23.51
CA ALA A 178 5.18 -27.60 -24.44
C ALA A 178 4.70 -26.14 -24.47
N ARG A 179 4.59 -25.56 -25.66
CA ARG A 179 4.10 -24.18 -25.81
C ARG A 179 2.61 -24.12 -25.53
N VAL A 180 2.23 -23.10 -24.76
CA VAL A 180 0.84 -22.72 -24.51
C VAL A 180 0.72 -21.20 -24.60
N THR A 181 -0.52 -20.72 -24.70
CA THR A 181 -0.80 -19.29 -24.65
C THR A 181 -1.70 -19.03 -23.45
N LEU A 182 -1.36 -18.00 -22.68
CA LEU A 182 -2.18 -17.51 -21.58
C LEU A 182 -3.01 -16.35 -22.11
N ASP A 183 -4.34 -16.47 -22.02
CA ASP A 183 -5.28 -15.47 -22.54
C ASP A 183 -5.11 -14.14 -21.81
N GLU A 184 -4.93 -14.21 -20.49
CA GLU A 184 -4.77 -13.04 -19.63
C GLU A 184 -3.89 -13.34 -18.41
N ILE A 185 -2.93 -12.46 -18.14
CA ILE A 185 -2.20 -12.40 -16.87
C ILE A 185 -2.44 -11.03 -16.24
N LYS A 186 -2.99 -11.02 -15.03
CA LYS A 186 -3.14 -9.81 -14.21
C LYS A 186 -2.17 -9.85 -13.04
N LEU A 187 -1.40 -8.78 -12.90
CA LEU A 187 -0.53 -8.53 -11.75
C LEU A 187 -0.91 -7.17 -11.16
N GLY A 188 -1.73 -7.17 -10.10
CA GLY A 188 -2.31 -5.94 -9.57
C GLY A 188 -3.10 -5.17 -10.65
N PRO A 189 -2.76 -3.91 -10.99
CA PRO A 189 -3.41 -3.14 -12.03
C PRO A 189 -2.85 -3.45 -13.44
N ILE A 190 -1.74 -4.17 -13.56
CA ILE A 190 -1.12 -4.51 -14.85
C ILE A 190 -1.85 -5.71 -15.44
N THR A 191 -2.33 -5.56 -16.67
CA THR A 191 -2.97 -6.66 -17.43
C THR A 191 -2.24 -6.85 -18.75
N GLN A 192 -1.79 -8.08 -19.01
CA GLN A 192 -1.27 -8.50 -20.31
C GLN A 192 -2.15 -9.60 -20.89
N ARG A 193 -2.29 -9.62 -22.21
CA ARG A 193 -3.12 -10.58 -22.94
C ARG A 193 -2.30 -11.34 -23.96
N ASN A 194 -2.73 -12.56 -24.28
CA ASN A 194 -2.07 -13.43 -25.27
C ASN A 194 -0.58 -13.63 -24.96
N VAL A 195 -0.27 -13.90 -23.70
CA VAL A 195 1.11 -14.05 -23.22
C VAL A 195 1.61 -15.45 -23.58
N ARG A 196 2.76 -15.51 -24.25
CA ARG A 196 3.41 -16.78 -24.57
C ARG A 196 3.90 -17.45 -23.28
N ALA A 197 3.64 -18.74 -23.14
CA ALA A 197 4.12 -19.51 -22.02
C ALA A 197 4.52 -20.92 -22.45
N SER A 198 5.24 -21.60 -21.58
CA SER A 198 5.69 -22.97 -21.80
C SER A 198 5.46 -23.81 -20.56
N VAL A 199 4.85 -24.98 -20.71
CA VAL A 199 4.69 -25.97 -19.63
C VAL A 199 5.92 -26.87 -19.64
N MET A 200 6.69 -26.87 -18.55
CA MET A 200 7.90 -27.67 -18.43
C MET A 200 7.57 -29.14 -18.16
N SER A 201 8.27 -30.06 -18.83
CA SER A 201 8.11 -31.50 -18.57
C SER A 201 8.71 -31.93 -17.23
N GLN A 202 9.77 -31.27 -16.80
CA GLN A 202 10.50 -31.52 -15.55
C GLN A 202 11.49 -30.39 -15.26
N GLY A 203 12.10 -30.42 -14.07
CA GLY A 203 13.21 -29.52 -13.72
C GLY A 203 12.79 -28.10 -13.34
N LEU A 204 11.50 -27.88 -13.09
CA LEU A 204 10.96 -26.62 -12.61
C LEU A 204 10.14 -26.82 -11.34
N ASP A 205 10.64 -26.31 -10.21
CA ASP A 205 9.99 -26.44 -8.90
C ASP A 205 8.87 -25.40 -8.71
N GLN A 206 8.98 -24.25 -9.36
CA GLN A 206 8.03 -23.15 -9.26
C GLN A 206 7.87 -22.45 -10.61
N SER A 207 6.64 -22.04 -10.93
CA SER A 207 6.36 -21.31 -12.17
C SER A 207 7.09 -19.97 -12.21
N LEU A 208 7.58 -19.57 -13.39
CA LEU A 208 8.42 -18.39 -13.60
C LEU A 208 7.66 -17.32 -14.41
N LEU A 209 7.77 -16.07 -13.98
CA LEU A 209 7.34 -14.90 -14.74
C LEU A 209 8.50 -14.39 -15.58
N GLY A 210 8.54 -14.80 -16.85
CA GLY A 210 9.62 -14.49 -17.78
C GLY A 210 9.38 -13.30 -18.70
N MET A 211 10.30 -13.11 -19.65
CA MET A 211 10.37 -11.95 -20.54
C MET A 211 9.20 -11.80 -21.51
N SER A 212 8.47 -12.86 -21.82
CA SER A 212 7.21 -12.75 -22.57
C SER A 212 6.15 -11.86 -21.90
N PHE A 213 6.20 -11.72 -20.56
CA PHE A 213 5.39 -10.78 -19.79
C PHE A 213 6.21 -9.55 -19.42
N LEU A 214 7.40 -9.74 -18.82
CA LEU A 214 8.22 -8.65 -18.29
C LEU A 214 8.70 -7.68 -19.38
N GLY A 215 8.99 -8.18 -20.58
CA GLY A 215 9.46 -7.39 -21.71
C GLY A 215 8.36 -6.53 -22.37
N GLN A 216 7.10 -6.72 -22.01
CA GLN A 216 5.98 -5.88 -22.45
C GLN A 216 5.73 -4.69 -21.52
N LEU A 217 6.47 -4.59 -20.43
CA LEU A 217 6.39 -3.48 -19.47
C LEU A 217 7.25 -2.31 -19.95
N ARG A 218 6.87 -1.08 -19.57
CA ARG A 218 7.67 0.12 -19.83
C ARG A 218 8.96 0.14 -19.03
N SER A 219 8.90 -0.28 -17.76
CA SER A 219 10.09 -0.38 -16.93
C SER A 219 10.00 -1.50 -15.91
N LEU A 220 11.18 -2.03 -15.61
CA LEU A 220 11.47 -2.99 -14.56
C LEU A 220 12.66 -2.45 -13.78
N GLU A 221 12.43 -2.02 -12.54
CA GLU A 221 13.43 -1.35 -11.72
C GLU A 221 13.59 -2.08 -10.38
N VAL A 222 14.82 -2.52 -10.09
CA VAL A 222 15.17 -3.10 -8.77
C VAL A 222 15.73 -1.99 -7.89
N GLN A 223 15.07 -1.70 -6.77
CA GLN A 223 15.47 -0.70 -5.78
C GLN A 223 15.58 -1.34 -4.40
N GLY A 224 16.79 -1.80 -4.05
CA GLY A 224 17.03 -2.52 -2.79
C GLY A 224 16.22 -3.82 -2.72
N SER A 225 15.35 -3.94 -1.72
CA SER A 225 14.44 -5.08 -1.52
C SER A 225 13.09 -4.95 -2.25
N ARG A 226 13.00 -4.05 -3.23
CA ARG A 226 11.77 -3.81 -4.00
C ARG A 226 12.00 -3.95 -5.49
N LEU A 227 11.03 -4.56 -6.17
CA LEU A 227 10.93 -4.62 -7.61
C LEU A 227 9.74 -3.79 -8.06
N ILE A 228 9.98 -2.78 -8.88
CA ILE A 228 8.97 -1.86 -9.40
C ILE A 228 8.73 -2.18 -10.87
N LEU A 229 7.47 -2.45 -11.21
CA LEU A 229 7.00 -2.81 -12.54
C LEU A 229 6.01 -1.74 -13.03
N LYS A 230 6.22 -1.21 -14.24
CA LYS A 230 5.37 -0.17 -14.82
C LYS A 230 4.86 -0.57 -16.21
N GLN A 231 3.56 -0.45 -16.44
CA GLN A 231 2.92 -0.64 -17.75
C GLN A 231 2.91 0.64 -18.60
#